data_AF-B0FZP6-F1
#
_entry.id   AF-B0FZP6-F1
#
_cell.length_a   1.000
_cell.length_b   1.000
_cell.length_c   1.000
_cell.angle_alpha   90.00
_cell.angle_beta   90.00
_cell.angle_gamma   90.00
#
_symmetry.space_group_name_H-M   'P 1'
#
loop_
_entity.id
_entity.type
_entity.pdbx_description
1 polymer ?
#
loop_
_entity_poly.entity_id
_entity_poly.type
_entity_poly.pdbx_seq_one_letter_code
_entity_poly.pdbx_strand_id
1 'polypeptide(L)'
;YTAHVDLAFSSVIHISRDVNYGWLLRALHANGASWFFICIYLHIGRGMYYGSYVNQHTWNIGVILLFLTMATAFLGYVLPWGQMSFWGATVITNLLSAVPYVGKMLVEWVWGGFAVDS
;
A
#
# COMPACT_ATOMS: atom_id res chain seq x y z
N TYR A 1 6.25 -2.05 16.11
CA TYR A 1 6.23 -0.84 15.25
C TYR A 1 5.57 0.28 16.03
N THR A 2 6.05 1.50 15.89
CA THR A 2 5.47 2.68 16.56
C THR A 2 5.01 3.67 15.50
N ALA A 3 3.71 3.96 15.47
CA ALA A 3 3.09 4.88 14.52
C ALA A 3 3.19 6.34 15.00
N HIS A 4 4.42 6.86 15.04
CA HIS A 4 4.69 8.26 15.33
C HIS A 4 5.85 8.69 14.43
N VAL A 5 5.75 9.84 13.75
CA VAL A 5 6.73 10.25 12.72
C VAL A 5 8.19 10.23 13.20
N ASP A 6 8.44 10.67 14.43
CA ASP A 6 9.80 10.65 15.03
C ASP A 6 10.34 9.24 15.33
N LEU A 7 9.44 8.26 15.49
CA LEU A 7 9.78 6.91 15.94
C LEU A 7 9.54 5.83 14.89
N ALA A 8 8.80 6.12 13.82
CA ALA A 8 8.41 5.13 12.82
C ALA A 8 9.64 4.46 12.19
N PHE A 9 10.56 5.27 11.66
CA PHE A 9 11.78 4.78 11.02
C PHE A 9 12.71 4.07 12.01
N SER A 10 12.93 4.64 13.19
CA SER A 10 13.79 4.05 14.22
C SER A 10 13.20 2.74 14.78
N SER A 11 11.88 2.63 14.93
CA SER A 11 11.21 1.40 15.36
C SER A 11 11.36 0.26 14.34
N VAL A 12 11.36 0.57 13.04
CA VAL A 12 11.61 -0.41 11.97
C VAL A 12 13.08 -0.87 11.97
N ILE A 13 14.02 0.04 12.27
CA ILE A 13 15.43 -0.30 12.48
C ILE A 13 15.58 -1.24 13.69
N HIS A 14 14.95 -0.89 14.81
CA HIS A 14 14.97 -1.70 16.04
C HIS A 14 14.44 -3.12 15.79
N ILE A 15 13.32 -3.27 15.07
CA ILE A 15 12.81 -4.58 14.64
C ILE A 15 13.87 -5.36 13.85
N SER A 16 14.64 -4.69 12.99
CA SER A 16 15.60 -5.38 12.14
C SER A 16 16.90 -5.74 12.86
N ARG A 17 17.30 -4.97 13.88
CA ARG A 17 18.62 -5.10 14.53
C ARG A 17 18.57 -5.77 15.88
N ASP A 18 17.52 -5.51 16.67
CA ASP A 18 17.51 -5.84 18.10
C ASP A 18 16.43 -6.87 18.46
N VAL A 19 15.43 -7.07 17.60
CA VAL A 19 14.41 -8.11 17.79
C VAL A 19 14.91 -9.43 17.21
N ASN A 20 14.84 -10.51 18.00
CA ASN A 20 15.20 -11.86 17.57
C ASN A 20 14.47 -12.25 16.27
N TYR A 21 15.24 -12.58 15.23
CA TYR A 21 14.74 -12.88 13.88
C TYR A 21 13.89 -11.78 13.23
N GLY A 22 13.88 -10.56 13.75
CA GLY A 22 13.06 -9.48 13.22
C GLY A 22 13.50 -9.02 11.83
N TRP A 23 14.79 -9.11 11.49
CA TRP A 23 15.28 -8.91 10.12
C TRP A 23 14.65 -9.89 9.13
N LEU A 24 14.53 -11.16 9.52
CA LEU A 24 13.99 -12.22 8.68
C LEU A 24 12.49 -12.00 8.47
N LEU A 25 11.75 -11.73 9.55
CA LEU A 25 10.32 -11.42 9.46
C LEU A 25 10.06 -10.19 8.60
N ARG A 26 10.86 -9.13 8.76
CA ARG A 26 10.74 -7.91 7.94
C ARG A 26 11.04 -8.20 6.46
N ALA A 27 12.10 -8.95 6.17
CA ALA A 27 12.45 -9.31 4.79
C ALA A 27 11.37 -10.18 4.15
N LEU A 28 10.85 -11.17 4.87
CA LEU A 28 9.75 -12.02 4.41
C LEU A 28 8.48 -11.19 4.14
N HIS A 29 8.12 -10.26 5.03
CA HIS A 29 6.95 -9.42 4.84
C HIS A 29 7.10 -8.50 3.61
N ALA A 30 8.24 -7.83 3.46
CA ALA A 30 8.50 -6.93 2.34
C ALA A 30 8.56 -7.67 1.00
N ASN A 31 9.27 -8.79 0.91
CA ASN A 31 9.33 -9.59 -0.33
C ASN A 31 8.02 -10.35 -0.58
N GLY A 32 7.31 -10.74 0.48
CA GLY A 32 6.01 -11.39 0.41
C GLY A 32 4.96 -10.51 -0.27
N ALA A 33 4.99 -9.20 -0.05
CA ALA A 33 4.14 -8.26 -0.77
C ALA A 33 4.38 -8.30 -2.29
N SER A 34 5.64 -8.30 -2.74
CA SER A 34 5.96 -8.44 -4.17
C SER A 34 5.52 -9.78 -4.75
N TRP A 35 5.74 -10.88 -4.02
CA TRP A 35 5.25 -12.21 -4.41
C TRP A 35 3.73 -12.25 -4.53
N PHE A 36 3.01 -11.54 -3.65
CA PHE A 36 1.56 -11.45 -3.71
C PHE A 36 1.08 -10.83 -5.02
N PHE A 37 1.72 -9.73 -5.47
CA PHE A 37 1.41 -9.11 -6.76
C PHE A 37 1.77 -10.00 -7.95
N ILE A 38 2.89 -10.72 -7.92
CA ILE A 38 3.22 -11.72 -8.96
C ILE A 38 2.09 -12.74 -9.07
N CYS A 39 1.65 -13.31 -7.95
CA CYS A 39 0.54 -14.26 -7.93
C CYS A 39 -0.77 -13.67 -8.47
N ILE A 40 -1.11 -12.43 -8.08
CA ILE A 40 -2.31 -11.74 -8.57
C ILE A 40 -2.24 -11.51 -10.08
N TYR A 41 -1.12 -11.02 -10.61
CA TYR A 41 -1.01 -10.74 -12.04
C TYR A 41 -1.08 -12.02 -12.88
N LEU A 42 -0.44 -13.10 -12.42
CA LEU A 42 -0.58 -14.42 -13.04
C LEU A 42 -2.02 -14.94 -12.94
N HIS A 43 -2.69 -14.75 -11.80
CA HIS A 43 -4.08 -15.15 -11.60
C HIS A 43 -5.04 -14.42 -12.55
N ILE A 44 -4.89 -13.10 -12.70
CA ILE A 44 -5.67 -12.28 -13.63
C ILE A 44 -5.36 -12.69 -15.08
N GLY A 45 -4.08 -12.85 -15.43
CA GLY A 45 -3.66 -13.29 -16.77
C GLY A 45 -4.25 -14.64 -17.16
N ARG A 46 -4.23 -15.62 -16.24
CA ARG A 46 -4.91 -16.90 -16.40
C ARG A 46 -6.41 -16.70 -16.63
N GLY A 47 -7.05 -15.87 -15.83
CA GLY A 47 -8.48 -15.59 -15.94
C GLY A 47 -8.88 -15.00 -17.29
N MET A 48 -8.05 -14.11 -17.85
CA MET A 48 -8.25 -13.56 -19.19
C MET A 48 -8.02 -14.61 -20.28
N TYR A 49 -6.92 -15.37 -20.21
CA TYR A 49 -6.56 -16.36 -21.21
C TYR A 49 -7.62 -17.47 -21.37
N TYR A 50 -8.20 -17.94 -20.26
CA TYR A 50 -9.22 -19.00 -20.29
C TYR A 50 -10.67 -18.47 -20.24
N GLY A 51 -10.91 -17.17 -20.42
CA GLY A 51 -12.27 -16.61 -20.42
C GLY A 51 -13.00 -16.72 -19.07
N SER A 52 -12.29 -16.87 -17.95
CA SER A 52 -12.89 -17.06 -16.63
C SER A 52 -13.67 -15.82 -16.14
N TYR A 53 -13.47 -14.65 -16.76
CA TYR A 53 -14.23 -13.43 -16.50
C TYR A 53 -15.72 -13.54 -16.84
N VAL A 54 -16.13 -14.57 -17.60
CA VAL A 54 -17.56 -14.88 -17.86
C VAL A 54 -18.30 -15.17 -16.55
N ASN A 55 -17.62 -15.68 -15.53
CA ASN A 55 -18.17 -15.79 -14.17
C ASN A 55 -18.16 -14.40 -13.50
N GLN A 56 -19.10 -13.54 -13.92
CA GLN A 56 -19.10 -12.10 -13.62
C GLN A 56 -19.04 -11.77 -12.13
N HIS A 57 -19.79 -12.47 -11.27
CA HIS A 57 -19.76 -12.22 -9.83
C HIS A 57 -18.38 -12.50 -9.24
N THR A 58 -17.79 -13.65 -9.56
CA THR A 58 -16.44 -14.02 -9.12
C THR A 58 -15.38 -13.05 -9.67
N TRP A 59 -15.51 -12.66 -10.93
CA TRP A 59 -14.61 -11.70 -11.56
C TRP A 59 -14.66 -10.33 -10.88
N ASN A 60 -15.87 -9.79 -10.64
CA ASN A 60 -16.05 -8.51 -10.00
C ASN A 60 -15.52 -8.51 -8.56
N ILE A 61 -15.73 -9.60 -7.81
CA ILE A 61 -15.10 -9.77 -6.49
C ILE A 61 -13.56 -9.77 -6.63
N GLY A 62 -13.01 -10.46 -7.63
CA GLY A 62 -11.58 -10.45 -7.94
C GLY A 62 -11.03 -9.05 -8.22
N VAL A 63 -11.76 -8.22 -8.96
CA VAL A 63 -11.40 -6.82 -9.23
C VAL A 63 -11.40 -5.99 -7.93
N ILE A 64 -12.40 -6.18 -7.06
CA ILE A 64 -12.43 -5.52 -5.75
C ILE A 64 -11.22 -5.96 -4.90
N LEU A 65 -10.90 -7.26 -4.86
CA LEU A 65 -9.75 -7.79 -4.13
C LEU A 65 -8.42 -7.23 -4.66
N LEU A 66 -8.29 -7.01 -5.96
CA LEU A 66 -7.13 -6.34 -6.56
C LEU A 66 -6.98 -4.92 -5.99
N PHE A 67 -8.03 -4.10 -6.04
CA PHE A 67 -7.97 -2.71 -5.54
C PHE A 67 -7.71 -2.65 -4.03
N LEU A 68 -8.32 -3.52 -3.24
CA LEU A 68 -8.06 -3.61 -1.80
C LEU A 68 -6.61 -4.01 -1.51
N THR A 69 -6.04 -4.93 -2.28
CA THR A 69 -4.63 -5.33 -2.16
C THR A 69 -3.69 -4.17 -2.52
N MET A 70 -3.99 -3.44 -3.60
CA MET A 70 -3.24 -2.24 -3.99
C MET A 70 -3.26 -1.18 -2.89
N ALA A 71 -4.42 -0.88 -2.33
CA ALA A 71 -4.55 0.06 -1.21
C ALA A 71 -3.76 -0.41 0.02
N THR A 72 -3.87 -1.69 0.38
CA THR A 72 -3.16 -2.28 1.52
C THR A 72 -1.64 -2.19 1.36
N ALA A 73 -1.12 -2.55 0.18
CA ALA A 73 0.31 -2.48 -0.10
C ALA A 73 0.84 -1.04 -0.12
N PHE A 74 0.09 -0.11 -0.69
CA PHE A 74 0.42 1.30 -0.69
C PHE A 74 0.52 1.84 0.75
N LEU A 75 -0.52 1.65 1.57
CA LEU A 75 -0.50 2.10 2.97
C LEU A 75 0.62 1.43 3.77
N GLY A 76 0.87 0.13 3.55
CA GLY A 76 1.98 -0.60 4.17
C GLY A 76 3.36 -0.02 3.81
N TYR A 77 3.53 0.47 2.59
CA TYR A 77 4.77 1.09 2.13
C TYR A 77 5.03 2.47 2.77
N VAL A 78 3.99 3.14 3.28
CA VAL A 78 4.11 4.42 3.99
C VAL A 78 4.67 4.23 5.41
N LEU A 79 4.35 3.11 6.06
CA LEU A 79 4.66 2.87 7.48
C LEU A 79 6.13 3.04 7.90
N PRO A 80 7.15 2.62 7.11
CA PRO A 80 8.55 2.78 7.51
C PRO A 80 9.02 4.24 7.60
N TRP A 81 8.26 5.18 7.02
CA TRP A 81 8.57 6.61 7.04
C TRP A 81 9.95 6.99 6.48
N GLY A 82 10.37 6.30 5.41
CA GLY A 82 11.56 6.69 4.63
C GLY A 82 11.24 7.75 3.56
N GLN A 83 12.28 8.23 2.85
CA GLN A 83 12.12 9.23 1.78
C GLN A 83 11.07 8.81 0.73
N MET A 84 11.17 7.59 0.20
CA MET A 84 10.22 7.09 -0.80
C MET A 84 8.82 6.86 -0.22
N SER A 85 8.71 6.50 1.06
CA SER A 85 7.43 6.37 1.75
C SER A 85 6.70 7.71 1.80
N PHE A 86 7.39 8.77 2.23
CA PHE A 86 6.83 10.12 2.35
C PHE A 86 6.46 10.72 0.99
N TRP A 87 7.40 10.71 0.03
CA TRP A 87 7.15 11.29 -1.29
C TRP A 87 6.12 10.48 -2.08
N GLY A 88 6.14 9.16 -1.95
CA GLY A 88 5.12 8.29 -2.52
C GLY A 88 3.73 8.59 -1.96
N ALA A 89 3.60 8.73 -0.63
CA ALA A 89 2.35 9.11 0.01
C ALA A 89 1.85 10.46 -0.52
N THR A 90 2.72 11.47 -0.54
CA THR A 90 2.41 12.84 -0.99
C THR A 90 1.91 12.84 -2.44
N VAL A 91 2.63 12.24 -3.36
CA VAL A 91 2.29 12.30 -4.80
C VAL A 91 1.04 11.48 -5.11
N ILE A 92 0.94 10.25 -4.58
CA ILE A 92 -0.18 9.34 -4.92
C ILE A 92 -1.50 9.84 -4.34
N THR A 93 -1.53 10.28 -3.08
CA THR A 93 -2.77 10.81 -2.48
C THR A 93 -3.19 12.14 -3.10
N ASN A 94 -2.24 12.97 -3.53
CA ASN A 94 -2.54 14.24 -4.19
C ASN A 94 -3.17 14.06 -5.58
N LEU A 95 -3.21 12.85 -6.16
CA LEU A 95 -4.01 12.57 -7.36
C LEU A 95 -5.50 12.87 -7.16
N LEU A 96 -6.00 12.80 -5.92
CA LEU A 96 -7.38 13.16 -5.58
C LEU A 96 -7.68 14.66 -5.80
N SER A 97 -6.65 15.52 -5.82
CA SER A 97 -6.83 16.96 -6.08
C SER A 97 -7.40 17.25 -7.47
N ALA A 98 -7.24 16.31 -8.41
CA ALA A 98 -7.76 16.43 -9.77
C ALA A 98 -9.29 16.31 -9.86
N VAL A 99 -9.98 15.90 -8.79
CA VAL A 99 -11.44 15.84 -8.76
C VAL A 99 -12.04 17.26 -8.73
N PRO A 100 -12.88 17.65 -9.72
CA PRO A 100 -13.45 18.99 -9.76
C PRO A 100 -14.26 19.34 -8.50
N TYR A 101 -14.19 20.60 -8.08
CA TYR A 101 -14.89 21.21 -6.94
C TYR A 101 -14.51 20.69 -5.55
N VAL A 102 -14.29 19.39 -5.38
CA VAL A 102 -14.06 18.74 -4.07
C VAL A 102 -12.64 18.20 -3.87
N GLY A 103 -11.80 18.18 -4.90
CA GLY A 103 -10.49 17.50 -4.86
C GLY A 103 -9.56 17.99 -3.75
N LYS A 104 -9.42 19.31 -3.59
CA LYS A 104 -8.59 19.88 -2.51
C LYS A 104 -9.08 19.43 -1.12
N MET A 105 -10.39 19.49 -0.90
CA MET A 105 -11.01 19.06 0.36
C MET A 105 -10.76 17.57 0.64
N LEU A 106 -10.86 16.71 -0.40
CA LEU A 106 -10.59 15.28 -0.26
C LEU A 106 -9.14 15.00 0.14
N VAL A 107 -8.18 15.69 -0.48
CA VAL A 107 -6.75 15.52 -0.14
C VAL A 107 -6.46 15.94 1.30
N GLU A 108 -6.90 17.13 1.70
CA GLU A 108 -6.69 17.63 3.06
C GLU A 108 -7.41 16.77 4.11
N TRP A 109 -8.59 16.23 3.77
CA TRP A 109 -9.31 15.28 4.62
C TRP A 109 -8.55 13.96 4.78
N VAL A 110 -8.00 13.40 3.69
CA VAL A 110 -7.17 12.18 3.73
C VAL A 110 -5.89 12.40 4.53
N TRP A 111 -5.27 13.57 4.41
CA TRP A 111 -4.06 13.92 5.16
C TRP A 111 -4.33 14.26 6.63
N GLY A 112 -5.56 14.65 6.97
CA GLY A 112 -5.87 15.20 8.29
C GLY A 112 -5.22 16.56 8.54
N GLY A 113 -4.80 17.27 7.49
CA GLY A 113 -4.02 18.50 7.57
C GLY A 113 -3.64 19.06 6.19
N PHE A 114 -2.68 19.97 6.14
CA PHE A 114 -2.23 20.63 4.90
C PHE A 114 -1.14 19.85 4.14
N ALA A 115 -0.58 18.83 4.77
CA ALA A 115 0.43 17.94 4.21
C ALA A 115 0.33 16.57 4.88
N VAL A 116 0.96 15.56 4.27
CA VAL A 116 1.19 14.27 4.91
C VAL A 116 2.09 14.49 6.13
N ASP A 117 1.58 14.24 7.34
CA ASP A 117 2.26 14.55 8.61
C ASP A 117 1.83 13.58 9.72
N SER A 118 2.56 13.64 10.85
CA SER A 118 2.32 13.16 12.22
C SER A 118 1.31 12.02 12.42
#